data_AF-A0A2E7MVE2-F1
#
_entry.id   AF-A0A2E7MVE2-F1
#
_cell.length_a   1.000
_cell.length_b   1.000
_cell.length_c   1.000
_cell.angle_alpha   90.00
_cell.angle_beta   90.00
_cell.angle_gamma   90.00
#
_symmetry.space_group_name_H-M   'P 1'
#
loop_
_entity.id
_entity.type
_entity.pdbx_description
1 polymer ?
#
loop_
_entity_poly.entity_id
_entity_poly.type
_entity_poly.pdbx_seq_one_letter_code
_entity_poly.pdbx_strand_id
1 'polypeptide(L)' 'MSQVNINKDKTYCIVSAFAYDIDDFVQTIQSLIDEGWKASGGISASNSMLYQSMTNDEK' A
#
# COMPACT_ATOMS: atom_id res chain seq x y z
N MET A 1 -12.56 2.16 -13.09
CA MET A 1 -11.16 2.61 -13.02
C MET A 1 -10.75 2.44 -11.57
N SER A 2 -9.92 1.45 -11.28
CA SER A 2 -9.47 1.16 -9.91
C SER A 2 -8.76 2.37 -9.32
N GLN A 3 -9.14 2.77 -8.10
CA GLN A 3 -8.63 3.97 -7.43
C GLN A 3 -7.62 3.62 -6.34
N VAL A 4 -6.57 2.86 -6.71
CA VAL A 4 -5.42 2.68 -5.82
C VAL A 4 -4.53 3.91 -5.91
N ASN A 5 -4.32 4.56 -4.79
CA ASN A 5 -3.48 5.74 -4.64
C ASN A 5 -2.22 5.39 -3.85
N ILE A 6 -1.07 5.52 -4.50
CA ILE A 6 0.24 5.17 -3.96
C ILE A 6 0.99 6.45 -3.67
N ASN A 7 1.21 6.74 -2.40
CA ASN A 7 1.98 7.88 -1.96
C ASN A 7 3.34 7.40 -1.46
N LYS A 8 4.38 7.52 -2.29
CA LYS A 8 5.73 7.05 -1.98
C LYS A 8 6.69 8.21 -1.76
N ASP A 9 7.44 8.15 -0.68
CA ASP A 9 8.56 9.03 -0.35
C ASP A 9 9.84 8.18 -0.20
N LYS A 10 10.98 8.76 0.17
CA LYS A 10 12.29 8.07 0.18
C LYS A 10 12.36 6.86 1.12
N THR A 11 11.66 6.92 2.24
CA THR A 11 11.73 5.90 3.30
C THR A 11 10.38 5.28 3.66
N TYR A 12 9.28 5.91 3.23
CA TYR A 12 7.91 5.49 3.54
C TYR A 12 7.04 5.49 2.28
N CYS A 13 6.16 4.51 2.18
CA CYS A 13 5.13 4.42 1.16
C CYS A 13 3.79 4.15 1.83
N ILE A 14 2.75 4.88 1.44
CA ILE A 14 1.37 4.67 1.89
C ILE A 14 0.56 4.30 0.66
N VAL A 15 0.06 3.07 0.64
CA VAL A 15 -0.90 2.60 -0.35
C VAL A 15 -2.29 2.79 0.24
N SER A 16 -3.18 3.41 -0.51
CA SER A 16 -4.58 3.57 -0.13
C SER A 16 -5.49 3.19 -1.28
N ALA A 17 -6.55 2.44 -1.00
CA ALA A 17 -7.51 2.01 -2.02
C ALA A 17 -8.87 1.81 -1.40
N PHE A 18 -9.93 1.81 -2.19
CA PHE A 18 -11.22 1.38 -1.67
C PHE A 18 -11.27 -0.14 -1.50
N ALA A 19 -12.07 -0.62 -0.54
CA ALA A 19 -12.25 -2.02 -0.22
C ALA A 19 -12.90 -2.83 -1.35
N TYR A 20 -13.57 -2.17 -2.30
CA TYR A 20 -14.08 -2.81 -3.51
C TYR A 20 -12.97 -3.09 -4.55
N ASP A 21 -11.83 -2.39 -4.47
CA ASP A 21 -10.64 -2.56 -5.31
C ASP A 21 -9.55 -3.37 -4.56
N ILE A 22 -9.95 -4.30 -3.70
CA ILE A 22 -9.00 -5.04 -2.84
C ILE A 22 -8.00 -5.89 -3.65
N ASP A 23 -8.41 -6.43 -4.81
CA ASP A 23 -7.52 -7.16 -5.71
C ASP A 23 -6.40 -6.27 -6.25
N ASP A 24 -6.73 -5.08 -6.79
CA ASP A 24 -5.75 -4.10 -7.25
C ASP A 24 -4.86 -3.60 -6.11
N PHE A 25 -5.43 -3.42 -4.90
CA PHE A 25 -4.68 -3.04 -3.70
C PHE A 25 -3.64 -4.10 -3.31
N VAL A 26 -4.04 -5.37 -3.28
CA VAL A 26 -3.15 -6.49 -2.94
C VAL A 26 -2.08 -6.65 -4.01
N GLN A 27 -2.42 -6.55 -5.30
CA GLN A 27 -1.43 -6.59 -6.39
C GLN A 27 -0.41 -5.46 -6.29
N THR A 28 -0.86 -4.25 -5.94
CA THR A 28 0.02 -3.09 -5.74
C THR A 28 0.98 -3.31 -4.58
N ILE A 29 0.47 -3.78 -3.43
CA ILE A 29 1.30 -4.10 -2.27
C ILE A 29 2.31 -5.19 -2.62
N GLN A 30 1.88 -6.22 -3.34
CA GLN A 30 2.76 -7.32 -3.72
C GLN A 30 3.87 -6.87 -4.68
N SER A 31 3.54 -6.00 -5.65
CA SER A 31 4.53 -5.38 -6.54
C SER A 31 5.57 -4.56 -5.75
N LEU A 32 5.12 -3.80 -4.74
CA LEU A 32 6.02 -3.05 -3.86
C LEU A 32 6.90 -3.98 -3.01
N ILE A 33 6.38 -5.12 -2.55
CA ILE A 33 7.18 -6.13 -1.83
C ILE A 33 8.27 -6.71 -2.75
N ASP A 34 7.95 -7.02 -4.00
CA ASP A 34 8.92 -7.46 -5.01
C ASP A 34 9.98 -6.38 -5.31
N GLU A 35 9.61 -5.09 -5.24
CA GLU A 35 10.54 -3.96 -5.34
C GLU A 35 11.44 -3.78 -4.10
N GLY A 36 11.17 -4.50 -3.00
CA GLY A 36 11.96 -4.46 -1.76
C GLY A 36 11.31 -3.67 -0.62
N TRP A 37 10.10 -3.15 -0.80
CA TRP A 37 9.35 -2.48 0.26
C TRP A 37 8.82 -3.49 1.28
N LYS A 38 8.88 -3.15 2.56
CA LYS A 38 8.34 -3.97 3.65
C LYS A 38 7.07 -3.33 4.19
N ALA A 39 6.05 -4.12 4.48
CA ALA A 39 4.89 -3.64 5.21
C ALA A 39 5.31 -3.14 6.60
N SER A 40 5.08 -1.85 6.88
CA SER A 40 5.50 -1.19 8.12
C SER A 40 4.44 -1.26 9.21
N GLY A 41 3.21 -1.65 8.89
CA GLY A 41 2.08 -1.71 9.83
C GLY A 41 0.91 -2.54 9.32
N GLY A 42 -0.15 -2.63 10.13
CA GLY A 42 -1.37 -3.33 9.77
C GLY A 42 -2.27 -2.52 8.82
N ILE A 43 -3.12 -3.23 8.08
CA ILE A 43 -4.11 -2.61 7.19
C ILE A 43 -5.12 -1.86 8.07
N SER A 44 -5.23 -0.55 7.88
CA SER A 44 -6.30 0.26 8.48
C SER A 44 -7.43 0.40 7.48
N ALA A 45 -8.66 0.14 7.92
CA ALA A 45 -9.86 0.35 7.12
C ALA A 45 -10.66 1.50 7.71
N SER A 46 -10.98 2.52 6.93
CA SER A 46 -11.87 3.62 7.32
C SER A 46 -12.77 4.01 6.15
N ASN A 47 -14.09 4.07 6.39
CA ASN A 47 -15.10 4.43 5.39
C ASN A 47 -14.91 3.71 4.04
N SER A 48 -14.75 2.38 4.09
CA SER A 48 -14.52 1.54 2.90
C SER A 48 -13.21 1.83 2.16
N MET A 49 -12.25 2.53 2.77
CA MET A 49 -10.91 2.77 2.24
C MET A 49 -9.87 2.04 3.10
N LEU A 50 -9.07 1.21 2.46
CA LEU A 50 -7.94 0.47 3.01
C LEU A 50 -6.68 1.33 2.90
N TYR A 51 -5.87 1.30 3.95
CA TYR A 51 -4.58 1.98 4.02
C TYR A 51 -3.53 0.97 4.49
N GLN A 52 -2.45 0.85 3.72
CA GLN A 52 -1.27 0.06 4.06
C GLN A 52 -0.06 0.99 4.09
N SER A 53 0.60 1.05 5.24
CA SER A 53 1.92 1.67 5.33
C SER A 53 3.01 0.66 5.02
N MET A 54 3.99 1.09 4.25
CA MET A 54 5.16 0.33 3.84
C MET A 54 6.39 1.21 4.05
N THR A 55 7.53 0.59 4.30
CA THR A 55 8.83 1.22 4.50
C THR A 55 9.86 0.49 3.67
N ASN A 56 10.75 1.24 3.04
CA ASN A 56 11.93 0.66 2.43
C ASN A 56 13.06 0.77 3.45
N ASP A 57 13.59 -0.38 3.89
CA ASP A 57 14.77 -0.43 4.75
C ASP A 57 15.99 -0.30 3.82
N GLU A 58 16.21 0.90 3.26
CA GLU A 58 17.50 1.25 2.66
C GLU A 58 18.52 1.36 3.80
N LYS A 59 19.13 0.22 4.13
CA LYS A 59 20.28 0.13 5.02
C LYS A 59 21.57 0.53 4.33
#